data_AF-Q2JFK4-F1
#
_entry.id   AF-Q2JFK4-F1
#
_cell.length_a   1.000
_cell.length_b   1.000
_cell.length_c   1.000
_cell.angle_alpha   90.00
_cell.angle_beta   90.00
_cell.angle_gamma   90.00
#
_symmetry.space_group_name_H-M   'P 1'
#
loop_
_entity.id
_entity.type
_entity.pdbx_description
1 polymer ?
#
loop_
_entity_poly.entity_id
_entity_poly.type
_entity_poly.pdbx_seq_one_letter_code
_entity_poly.pdbx_strand_id
1 'polypeptide(L)'
;MTVTTNRSGISNRLLDLVPAAPAQQSRKDFTSDQEVRWCPGCGDYAILATVQGFLPDLGVARENIVFISGIGCSSRFPYYLQTYGMHSIHGRAPAIATGLAASRPDLSVWVVTGDGDALSIGGNHLLHALRRNVNLKILMFNNRIYGLTKGQYSPTSEIGKITKSTPFGSLDRPYNPVSLALGAEATFVGRSIDSDRAHLTSVLRAAAEHPGTAFVEIFQNCNIFNDGAFDPLKDRTSRDDVTLKLAHGEPLVFGTEGDKAIRRAPDGSLEVVPAGSPDVLVHDAWAADPSQAFALSRLTGDSHGVTPIGIFRDVDAPTYDEALNAQIADAKTRQGDGDLMSLVAGGETWTIE
;
A
#
# COMPACT_ATOMS: atom_id res chain seq x y z
N MET A 1 -16.98 -1.16 -26.15
CA MET A 1 -15.63 -0.74 -25.72
C MET A 1 -14.69 -1.88 -26.01
N THR A 2 -13.75 -1.67 -26.93
CA THR A 2 -12.76 -2.68 -27.30
C THR A 2 -11.75 -2.75 -26.16
N VAL A 3 -11.76 -3.85 -25.41
CA VAL A 3 -10.78 -4.11 -24.34
C VAL A 3 -9.43 -4.32 -25.01
N THR A 4 -8.58 -3.30 -25.01
CA THR A 4 -7.16 -3.45 -25.31
C THR A 4 -6.51 -4.06 -24.08
N THR A 5 -6.49 -5.40 -24.01
CA THR A 5 -5.65 -6.11 -23.05
C THR A 5 -4.24 -5.55 -23.13
N ASN A 6 -3.69 -5.07 -22.01
CA ASN A 6 -2.31 -4.62 -22.00
C ASN A 6 -1.39 -5.78 -22.41
N ARG A 7 -0.27 -5.45 -23.05
CA ARG A 7 0.67 -6.46 -23.56
C ARG A 7 1.49 -7.15 -22.47
N SER A 8 1.27 -6.80 -21.20
CA SER A 8 2.14 -7.18 -20.07
C SER A 8 1.53 -8.19 -19.09
N GLY A 9 0.30 -8.65 -19.35
CA GLY A 9 -0.37 -9.71 -18.57
C GLY A 9 -0.99 -9.23 -17.26
N ILE A 10 -0.80 -7.96 -16.88
CA ILE A 10 -1.49 -7.31 -15.75
C ILE A 10 -2.86 -6.87 -16.26
N SER A 11 -3.95 -7.52 -15.89
CA SER A 11 -5.28 -7.06 -16.32
C SER A 11 -6.16 -6.76 -15.13
N ASN A 12 -6.72 -5.55 -15.12
CA ASN A 12 -7.85 -5.22 -14.28
C ASN A 12 -8.74 -4.22 -15.03
N ARG A 13 -10.05 -4.30 -14.80
CA ARG A 13 -11.04 -3.53 -15.54
C ARG A 13 -10.85 -2.01 -15.50
N LEU A 14 -10.16 -1.50 -14.49
CA LEU A 14 -9.91 -0.07 -14.28
C LEU A 14 -8.62 0.39 -14.96
N LEU A 15 -7.59 -0.47 -15.02
CA LEU A 15 -6.39 -0.20 -15.81
C LEU A 15 -6.68 -0.20 -17.31
N ASP A 16 -7.72 -0.91 -17.76
CA ASP A 16 -8.17 -0.90 -19.15
C ASP A 16 -8.67 0.49 -19.62
N LEU A 17 -9.02 1.38 -18.68
CA LEU A 17 -9.38 2.78 -18.96
C LEU A 17 -8.15 3.67 -19.15
N VAL A 18 -6.97 3.23 -18.70
CA VAL A 18 -5.73 3.99 -18.74
C VAL A 18 -5.03 3.79 -20.09
N PRO A 19 -4.69 4.86 -20.83
CA PRO A 19 -4.08 4.68 -22.14
C PRO A 19 -2.72 3.97 -22.06
N ALA A 20 -2.59 2.91 -22.87
CA ALA A 20 -1.40 2.10 -22.97
C ALA A 20 -0.20 2.89 -23.55
N ALA A 21 1.01 2.44 -23.24
CA ALA A 21 2.22 2.99 -23.80
C ALA A 21 2.30 2.71 -25.32
N PRO A 22 2.71 3.69 -26.15
CA PRO A 22 2.81 3.50 -27.60
C PRO A 22 3.95 2.55 -28.01
N ALA A 23 4.93 2.33 -27.12
CA ALA A 23 6.08 1.46 -27.32
C ALA A 23 6.49 0.80 -26.00
N GLN A 24 7.32 -0.23 -26.08
CA GLN A 24 7.91 -0.86 -24.90
C GLN A 24 8.78 0.16 -24.14
N GLN A 25 8.53 0.28 -22.85
CA GLN A 25 9.29 1.15 -21.96
C GLN A 25 10.30 0.33 -21.15
N SER A 26 11.26 1.03 -20.56
CA SER A 26 12.31 0.49 -19.70
C SER A 26 12.36 1.25 -18.38
N ARG A 27 13.08 0.71 -17.39
CA ARG A 27 13.34 1.39 -16.11
C ARG A 27 13.83 2.83 -16.28
N LYS A 28 14.66 3.08 -17.31
CA LYS A 28 15.24 4.40 -17.59
C LYS A 28 14.16 5.45 -17.90
N ASP A 29 13.08 5.05 -18.56
CA ASP A 29 12.00 5.96 -18.96
C ASP A 29 11.19 6.51 -17.78
N PHE A 30 11.26 5.82 -16.63
CA PHE A 30 10.61 6.16 -15.36
C PHE A 30 11.57 6.72 -14.31
N THR A 31 12.86 6.88 -14.63
CA THR A 31 13.86 7.43 -13.72
C THR A 31 14.04 8.92 -14.02
N SER A 32 13.84 9.79 -13.03
CA SER A 32 14.04 11.24 -13.21
C SER A 32 15.53 11.61 -13.20
N ASP A 33 15.84 12.84 -13.60
CA ASP A 33 17.20 13.41 -13.56
C ASP A 33 17.56 14.01 -12.18
N GLN A 34 16.65 13.92 -11.20
CA GLN A 34 16.84 14.50 -9.88
C GLN A 34 17.76 13.64 -9.02
N GLU A 35 18.68 14.30 -8.31
CA GLU A 35 19.54 13.64 -7.34
C GLU A 35 18.72 13.13 -6.14
N VAL A 36 18.88 11.84 -5.82
CA VAL A 36 18.24 11.21 -4.68
C VAL A 36 18.93 11.64 -3.38
N ARG A 37 18.18 12.31 -2.49
CA ARG A 37 18.70 12.95 -1.26
C ARG A 37 18.36 12.18 0.02
N TRP A 38 18.26 10.86 -0.07
CA TRP A 38 18.12 10.01 1.11
C TRP A 38 19.50 9.69 1.71
N CYS A 39 19.52 9.23 2.96
CA CYS A 39 20.75 8.83 3.61
C CYS A 39 21.36 7.60 2.91
N PRO A 40 22.68 7.51 2.75
CA PRO A 40 23.32 6.31 2.20
C PRO A 40 22.88 5.05 2.97
N GLY A 41 22.42 4.04 2.22
CA GLY A 41 21.92 2.79 2.78
C GLY A 41 20.44 2.79 3.19
N CYS A 42 19.72 3.91 3.09
CA CYS A 42 18.28 3.97 3.37
C CYS A 42 17.50 2.96 2.51
N GLY A 43 16.54 2.26 3.13
CA GLY A 43 15.66 1.31 2.43
C GLY A 43 14.87 1.92 1.27
N ASP A 44 14.59 3.23 1.31
CA ASP A 44 13.89 3.96 0.25
C ASP A 44 14.57 3.80 -1.13
N TYR A 45 15.90 3.66 -1.19
CA TYR A 45 16.62 3.41 -2.44
C TYR A 45 16.23 2.07 -3.08
N ALA A 46 16.06 1.02 -2.27
CA ALA A 46 15.69 -0.29 -2.76
C ALA A 46 14.24 -0.31 -3.26
N ILE A 47 13.34 0.38 -2.54
CA ILE A 47 11.94 0.53 -2.95
C ILE A 47 11.86 1.32 -4.26
N LEU A 48 12.54 2.46 -4.36
CA LEU A 48 12.57 3.26 -5.59
C LEU A 48 13.07 2.46 -6.79
N ALA A 49 14.19 1.76 -6.64
CA ALA A 49 14.75 0.95 -7.72
C ALA A 49 13.80 -0.17 -8.16
N THR A 50 13.08 -0.78 -7.21
CA THR A 50 12.10 -1.84 -7.48
C THR A 50 10.88 -1.29 -8.20
N VAL A 51 10.31 -0.16 -7.73
CA VAL A 51 9.17 0.48 -8.40
C VAL A 51 9.55 0.95 -9.80
N GLN A 52 10.68 1.62 -9.99
CA GLN A 52 11.15 2.03 -11.33
C GLN A 52 11.35 0.83 -12.27
N GLY A 53 11.80 -0.31 -11.75
CA GLY A 53 11.95 -1.55 -12.52
C GLY A 53 10.62 -2.22 -12.85
N PHE A 54 9.61 -2.05 -12.00
CA PHE A 54 8.27 -2.61 -12.15
C PHE A 54 7.37 -1.78 -13.08
N LEU A 55 7.48 -0.45 -13.07
CA LEU A 55 6.59 0.44 -13.84
C LEU A 55 6.48 0.10 -15.35
N PRO A 56 7.56 -0.32 -16.06
CA PRO A 56 7.44 -0.80 -17.43
C PRO A 56 6.46 -1.96 -17.62
N ASP A 57 6.32 -2.83 -16.62
CA ASP A 57 5.44 -3.99 -16.67
C ASP A 57 3.96 -3.60 -16.56
N LEU A 58 3.62 -2.37 -16.17
CA LEU A 58 2.23 -1.90 -16.22
C LEU A 58 1.73 -1.74 -17.66
N GLY A 59 2.63 -1.51 -18.61
CA GLY A 59 2.27 -1.29 -20.02
C GLY A 59 1.51 0.02 -20.29
N VAL A 60 1.43 0.92 -19.31
CA VAL A 60 0.75 2.22 -19.41
C VAL A 60 1.75 3.35 -19.66
N ALA A 61 1.36 4.35 -20.44
CA ALA A 61 2.24 5.49 -20.72
C ALA A 61 2.56 6.26 -19.43
N ARG A 62 3.80 6.73 -19.28
CA ARG A 62 4.27 7.38 -18.04
C ARG A 62 3.51 8.66 -17.69
N GLU A 63 2.99 9.36 -18.70
CA GLU A 63 2.14 10.53 -18.57
C GLU A 63 0.73 10.20 -18.04
N ASN A 64 0.34 8.92 -18.01
CA ASN A 64 -0.92 8.46 -17.43
C ASN A 64 -0.73 7.83 -16.04
N ILE A 65 0.49 7.86 -15.49
CA ILE A 65 0.77 7.43 -14.12
C ILE A 65 0.98 8.67 -13.25
N VAL A 66 0.34 8.69 -12.09
CA VAL A 66 0.47 9.80 -11.14
C VAL A 66 0.86 9.28 -9.76
N PHE A 67 2.00 9.75 -9.25
CA PHE A 67 2.44 9.48 -7.87
C PHE A 67 2.18 10.68 -6.97
N ILE A 68 1.30 10.51 -5.98
CA ILE A 68 0.97 11.53 -4.99
C ILE A 68 1.58 11.13 -3.65
N SER A 69 2.24 12.05 -2.96
CA SER A 69 2.84 11.76 -1.66
C SER A 69 2.49 12.81 -0.61
N GLY A 70 2.60 12.41 0.66
CA GLY A 70 2.41 13.30 1.82
C GLY A 70 3.68 14.10 2.13
N ILE A 71 4.11 14.12 3.39
CA ILE A 71 5.39 14.73 3.83
C ILE A 71 6.20 13.72 4.66
N GLY A 72 7.48 13.55 4.31
CA GLY A 72 8.39 12.61 4.96
C GLY A 72 9.57 12.25 4.07
N CYS A 73 10.49 11.40 4.55
CA CYS A 73 11.57 10.86 3.71
C CYS A 73 10.97 10.07 2.54
N SER A 74 10.05 9.15 2.84
CA SER A 74 9.27 8.40 1.86
C SER A 74 8.58 9.33 0.86
N SER A 75 8.03 10.46 1.31
CA SER A 75 7.23 11.34 0.46
C SER A 75 8.02 12.16 -0.55
N ARG A 76 9.37 12.10 -0.54
CA ARG A 76 10.18 12.60 -1.65
C ARG A 76 10.09 11.74 -2.92
N PHE A 77 9.46 10.58 -2.86
CA PHE A 77 9.38 9.60 -3.95
C PHE A 77 8.98 10.19 -5.31
N PRO A 78 7.94 11.06 -5.43
CA PRO A 78 7.52 11.56 -6.75
C PRO A 78 8.59 12.39 -7.47
N TYR A 79 9.55 13.00 -6.74
CA TYR A 79 10.66 13.72 -7.38
C TYR A 79 11.62 12.79 -8.15
N TYR A 80 11.63 11.50 -7.81
CA TYR A 80 12.57 10.51 -8.33
C TYR A 80 11.99 9.62 -9.43
N LEU A 81 10.79 9.96 -9.89
CA LEU A 81 10.07 9.28 -10.96
C LEU A 81 9.83 10.23 -12.13
N GLN A 82 9.97 9.70 -13.33
CA GLN A 82 9.66 10.41 -14.57
C GLN A 82 8.19 10.15 -14.98
N THR A 83 7.26 10.55 -14.11
CA THR A 83 5.80 10.47 -14.32
C THR A 83 5.17 11.81 -13.91
N TYR A 84 3.85 11.96 -14.01
CA TYR A 84 3.21 13.03 -13.23
C TYR A 84 3.34 12.72 -11.74
N GLY A 85 3.44 13.76 -10.92
CA GLY A 85 3.53 13.60 -9.48
C GLY A 85 3.16 14.84 -8.71
N MET A 86 2.71 14.65 -7.47
CA MET A 86 2.40 15.72 -6.54
C MET A 86 2.97 15.40 -5.17
N HIS A 87 3.90 16.23 -4.71
CA HIS A 87 4.30 16.25 -3.31
C HIS A 87 3.35 17.19 -2.58
N SER A 88 2.41 16.60 -1.84
CA SER A 88 1.27 17.31 -1.26
C SER A 88 1.60 17.85 0.14
N ILE A 89 0.63 17.80 1.07
CA ILE A 89 0.80 18.21 2.47
C ILE A 89 0.62 17.01 3.40
N HIS A 90 1.16 17.12 4.62
CA HIS A 90 1.33 16.00 5.53
C HIS A 90 0.01 15.27 5.81
N GLY A 91 -0.03 13.98 5.50
CA GLY A 91 -1.18 13.08 5.66
C GLY A 91 -2.39 13.38 4.78
N ARG A 92 -2.26 14.16 3.71
CA ARG A 92 -3.39 14.48 2.80
C ARG A 92 -3.31 13.78 1.44
N ALA A 93 -2.24 13.02 1.18
CA ALA A 93 -2.08 12.32 -0.08
C ALA A 93 -3.27 11.40 -0.44
N PRO A 94 -3.84 10.58 0.48
CA PRO A 94 -5.02 9.76 0.15
C PRO A 94 -6.25 10.61 -0.22
N ALA A 95 -6.45 11.76 0.42
CA ALA A 95 -7.58 12.64 0.13
C ALA A 95 -7.46 13.29 -1.26
N ILE A 96 -6.27 13.78 -1.60
CA ILE A 96 -6.00 14.39 -2.90
C ILE A 96 -6.06 13.33 -4.01
N ALA A 97 -5.46 12.16 -3.78
CA ALA A 97 -5.52 11.04 -4.72
C ALA A 97 -6.95 10.56 -4.97
N THR A 98 -7.82 10.60 -3.96
CA THR A 98 -9.25 10.30 -4.13
C THR A 98 -9.92 11.26 -5.10
N GLY A 99 -9.66 12.57 -4.98
CA GLY A 99 -10.19 13.55 -5.93
C GLY A 99 -9.69 13.34 -7.36
N LEU A 100 -8.42 12.99 -7.53
CA LEU A 100 -7.84 12.71 -8.84
C LEU A 100 -8.44 11.44 -9.46
N ALA A 101 -8.43 10.31 -8.74
CA ALA A 101 -8.97 9.05 -9.24
C ALA A 101 -10.46 9.15 -9.61
N ALA A 102 -11.24 9.87 -8.79
CA ALA A 102 -12.67 10.08 -9.06
C ALA A 102 -12.94 10.92 -10.31
N SER A 103 -12.09 11.91 -10.61
CA SER A 103 -12.28 12.84 -11.74
C SER A 103 -11.59 12.40 -13.03
N ARG A 104 -10.57 11.54 -12.94
CA ARG A 104 -9.76 11.06 -14.06
C ARG A 104 -9.60 9.53 -13.97
N PRO A 105 -10.66 8.77 -14.30
CA PRO A 105 -10.60 7.30 -14.28
C PRO A 105 -9.63 6.72 -15.33
N ASP A 106 -9.13 7.56 -16.25
CA ASP A 106 -8.13 7.26 -17.26
C ASP A 106 -6.67 7.41 -16.78
N LEU A 107 -6.44 7.53 -15.46
CA LEU A 107 -5.11 7.62 -14.85
C LEU A 107 -4.84 6.45 -13.89
N SER A 108 -3.60 5.97 -13.88
CA SER A 108 -3.09 5.06 -12.83
C SER A 108 -2.57 5.88 -11.65
N VAL A 109 -3.33 5.90 -10.55
CA VAL A 109 -3.03 6.74 -9.38
C VAL A 109 -2.37 5.93 -8.25
N TRP A 110 -1.19 6.38 -7.84
CA TRP A 110 -0.38 5.78 -6.78
C TRP A 110 -0.14 6.80 -5.66
N VAL A 111 -0.18 6.33 -4.42
CA VAL A 111 0.10 7.09 -3.22
C VAL A 111 1.34 6.52 -2.55
N VAL A 112 2.30 7.39 -2.22
CA VAL A 112 3.48 7.02 -1.42
C VAL A 112 3.48 7.79 -0.11
N THR A 113 3.54 7.06 0.99
CA THR A 113 3.41 7.62 2.33
C THR A 113 4.36 6.94 3.32
N GLY A 114 4.73 7.64 4.38
CA GLY A 114 5.38 7.02 5.55
C GLY A 114 4.33 6.46 6.51
N ASP A 115 4.76 5.61 7.42
CA ASP A 115 3.96 5.14 8.56
C ASP A 115 3.30 6.28 9.34
N GLY A 116 4.03 7.31 9.75
CA GLY A 116 3.45 8.40 10.51
C GLY A 116 2.65 9.40 9.66
N ASP A 117 2.99 9.59 8.39
CA ASP A 117 2.15 10.38 7.46
C ASP A 117 0.78 9.72 7.27
N ALA A 118 0.75 8.38 7.14
CA ALA A 118 -0.47 7.62 6.89
C ALA A 118 -1.28 7.30 8.15
N LEU A 119 -0.62 6.95 9.26
CA LEU A 119 -1.25 6.37 10.45
C LEU A 119 -1.33 7.34 11.63
N SER A 120 -0.70 8.52 11.55
CA SER A 120 -0.91 9.60 12.50
C SER A 120 -1.85 10.64 11.89
N ILE A 121 -1.30 11.74 11.36
CA ILE A 121 -2.07 12.87 10.84
C ILE A 121 -2.95 12.50 9.64
N GLY A 122 -2.58 11.49 8.85
CA GLY A 122 -3.34 11.01 7.69
C GLY A 122 -4.35 9.90 7.98
N GLY A 123 -4.42 9.39 9.22
CA GLY A 123 -5.16 8.18 9.57
C GLY A 123 -6.58 8.15 9.03
N ASN A 124 -7.36 9.21 9.28
CA ASN A 124 -8.76 9.26 8.86
C ASN A 124 -8.93 9.28 7.33
N HIS A 125 -8.01 9.91 6.59
CA HIS A 125 -8.05 9.93 5.13
C HIS A 125 -7.69 8.56 4.54
N LEU A 126 -6.70 7.87 5.12
CA LEU A 126 -6.37 6.50 4.75
C LEU A 126 -7.57 5.57 4.96
N LEU A 127 -8.16 5.58 6.16
CA LEU A 127 -9.31 4.74 6.50
C LEU A 127 -10.48 4.95 5.53
N HIS A 128 -10.80 6.19 5.20
CA HIS A 128 -11.89 6.47 4.26
C HIS A 128 -11.56 6.19 2.79
N ALA A 129 -10.29 6.24 2.38
CA ALA A 129 -9.89 5.80 1.05
C ALA A 129 -10.10 4.28 0.91
N LEU A 130 -9.65 3.51 1.91
CA LEU A 130 -9.82 2.05 1.99
C LEU A 130 -11.30 1.65 2.02
N ARG A 131 -12.08 2.22 2.96
CA ARG A 131 -13.51 1.92 3.12
C ARG A 131 -14.34 2.22 1.86
N ARG A 132 -13.95 3.23 1.09
CA ARG A 132 -14.63 3.61 -0.17
C ARG A 132 -14.20 2.72 -1.33
N ASN A 133 -13.14 1.93 -1.18
CA ASN A 133 -12.53 1.18 -2.26
C ASN A 133 -12.24 2.07 -3.49
N VAL A 134 -11.58 3.21 -3.26
CA VAL A 134 -11.19 4.13 -4.35
C VAL A 134 -10.13 3.45 -5.23
N ASN A 135 -10.18 3.61 -6.55
CA ASN A 135 -9.19 3.06 -7.47
C ASN A 135 -7.83 3.75 -7.38
N LEU A 136 -7.04 3.38 -6.37
CA LEU A 136 -5.69 3.89 -6.13
C LEU A 136 -4.82 2.85 -5.43
N LYS A 137 -3.50 3.00 -5.54
CA LYS A 137 -2.52 2.09 -4.93
C LYS A 137 -1.73 2.81 -3.86
N ILE A 138 -1.78 2.37 -2.61
CA ILE A 138 -1.11 3.01 -1.48
C ILE A 138 0.10 2.17 -1.08
N LEU A 139 1.28 2.74 -1.22
CA LEU A 139 2.54 2.18 -0.75
C LEU A 139 2.96 2.91 0.53
N MET A 140 2.86 2.23 1.67
CA MET A 140 3.25 2.78 2.97
C MET A 140 4.61 2.23 3.38
N PHE A 141 5.60 3.12 3.48
CA PHE A 141 6.95 2.77 3.92
C PHE A 141 6.98 2.82 5.44
N ASN A 142 7.04 1.64 6.06
CA ASN A 142 7.07 1.50 7.51
C ASN A 142 8.51 1.34 7.97
N ASN A 143 9.07 2.41 8.54
CA ASN A 143 10.39 2.39 9.17
C ASN A 143 10.33 2.58 10.69
N ARG A 144 9.11 2.59 11.24
CA ARG A 144 8.78 2.77 12.64
C ARG A 144 9.36 4.04 13.23
N ILE A 145 9.55 5.11 12.44
CA ILE A 145 10.13 6.37 12.94
C ILE A 145 9.86 7.59 12.05
N TYR A 146 9.68 8.76 12.64
CA TYR A 146 9.70 10.01 11.89
C TYR A 146 11.13 10.41 11.49
N GLY A 147 11.60 9.86 10.35
CA GLY A 147 12.96 10.09 9.86
C GLY A 147 13.25 11.56 9.51
N LEU A 148 12.38 12.20 8.70
CA LEU A 148 12.63 13.54 8.16
C LEU A 148 12.71 14.62 9.25
N THR A 149 11.91 14.48 10.31
CA THR A 149 11.87 15.40 11.47
C THR A 149 12.90 15.04 12.54
N LYS A 150 13.84 14.15 12.20
CA LYS A 150 15.03 13.79 12.96
C LYS A 150 14.82 12.79 14.10
N GLY A 151 13.92 11.82 13.96
CA GLY A 151 13.89 10.61 14.80
C GLY A 151 12.97 10.68 16.02
N GLN A 152 11.72 11.11 15.84
CA GLN A 152 10.65 10.93 16.83
C GLN A 152 9.93 9.60 16.59
N TYR A 153 9.39 8.97 17.63
CA TYR A 153 8.59 7.75 17.48
C TYR A 153 7.37 8.00 16.58
N SER A 154 6.98 6.96 15.83
CA SER A 154 5.82 6.93 14.94
C SER A 154 4.73 6.03 15.53
N PRO A 155 3.52 5.99 14.92
CA PRO A 155 2.45 5.09 15.36
C PRO A 155 2.76 3.58 15.22
N THR A 156 3.86 3.20 14.56
CA THR A 156 4.32 1.81 14.44
C THR A 156 5.59 1.52 15.25
N SER A 157 6.11 2.50 16.02
CA SER A 157 7.24 2.29 16.93
C SER A 157 6.87 1.38 18.10
N GLU A 158 7.82 0.55 18.52
CA GLU A 158 7.62 -0.41 19.59
C GLU A 158 7.40 0.29 20.96
N ILE A 159 6.68 -0.40 21.85
CA ILE A 159 6.60 0.03 23.26
C ILE A 159 8.01 0.04 23.85
N GLY A 160 8.34 1.08 24.60
CA GLY A 160 9.66 1.27 25.20
C GLY A 160 10.69 1.88 24.24
N LYS A 161 10.35 2.14 22.96
CA LYS A 161 11.29 2.73 22.00
C LYS A 161 11.76 4.11 22.46
N ILE A 162 13.06 4.22 22.78
CA ILE A 162 13.70 5.49 23.14
C ILE A 162 13.97 6.27 21.85
N THR A 163 13.42 7.48 21.79
CA THR A 163 13.61 8.41 20.66
C THR A 163 13.82 9.82 21.18
N LYS A 164 14.02 10.81 20.29
CA LYS A 164 14.22 12.20 20.73
C LYS A 164 13.04 12.79 21.52
N SER A 165 11.81 12.41 21.17
CA SER A 165 10.60 12.88 21.86
C SER A 165 10.11 11.92 22.94
N THR A 166 10.66 10.70 23.01
CA THR A 166 10.37 9.69 24.04
C THR A 166 11.67 9.26 24.72
N PRO A 167 12.34 10.16 25.47
CA PRO A 167 13.65 9.84 26.08
C PRO A 167 13.58 8.73 27.13
N PHE A 168 12.40 8.45 27.66
CA PHE A 168 12.13 7.36 28.62
C PHE A 168 11.44 6.15 27.98
N GLY A 169 11.37 6.10 26.65
CA GLY A 169 10.65 5.07 25.90
C GLY A 169 9.22 5.44 25.56
N SER A 170 8.71 4.94 24.43
CA SER A 170 7.30 5.10 24.03
C SER A 170 6.37 4.31 24.96
N LEU A 171 5.23 4.90 25.34
CA LEU A 171 4.18 4.22 26.09
C LEU A 171 3.06 3.71 25.17
N ASP A 172 3.03 4.20 23.94
CA ASP A 172 1.94 3.96 23.01
C ASP A 172 2.02 2.54 22.45
N ARG A 173 0.85 1.88 22.36
CA ARG A 173 0.73 0.60 21.67
C ARG A 173 0.83 0.84 20.16
N PRO A 174 1.74 0.18 19.44
CA PRO A 174 1.86 0.37 18.00
C PRO A 174 0.60 -0.11 17.29
N TYR A 175 0.21 0.62 16.25
CA TYR A 175 -0.74 0.09 15.27
C TYR A 175 -0.11 -1.09 14.52
N ASN A 176 -0.94 -2.07 14.18
CA ASN A 176 -0.64 -3.04 13.13
C ASN A 176 -1.27 -2.53 11.83
N PRO A 177 -0.47 -2.09 10.84
CA PRO A 177 -1.02 -1.43 9.64
C PRO A 177 -1.91 -2.35 8.81
N VAL A 178 -1.57 -3.65 8.72
CA VAL A 178 -2.39 -4.66 8.04
C VAL A 178 -3.72 -4.88 8.78
N SER A 179 -3.71 -5.01 10.12
CA SER A 179 -4.97 -5.10 10.89
C SER A 179 -5.83 -3.85 10.72
N LEU A 180 -5.21 -2.66 10.69
CA LEU A 180 -5.92 -1.41 10.52
C LEU A 180 -6.56 -1.32 9.12
N ALA A 181 -5.85 -1.73 8.07
CA ALA A 181 -6.38 -1.77 6.72
C ALA A 181 -7.53 -2.78 6.58
N LEU A 182 -7.37 -3.99 7.13
CA LEU A 182 -8.43 -5.01 7.13
C LEU A 182 -9.65 -4.55 7.93
N GLY A 183 -9.46 -3.93 9.10
CA GLY A 183 -10.55 -3.37 9.89
C GLY A 183 -11.25 -2.16 9.25
N ALA A 184 -10.64 -1.55 8.23
CA ALA A 184 -11.25 -0.53 7.38
C ALA A 184 -11.97 -1.13 6.15
N GLU A 185 -12.10 -2.45 6.08
CA GLU A 185 -12.69 -3.21 4.96
C GLU A 185 -11.92 -3.03 3.63
N ALA A 186 -10.59 -2.87 3.70
CA ALA A 186 -9.77 -2.83 2.49
C ALA A 186 -9.94 -4.12 1.67
N THR A 187 -10.10 -3.95 0.36
CA THR A 187 -10.32 -5.04 -0.60
C THR A 187 -9.02 -5.68 -1.06
N PHE A 188 -7.90 -4.98 -0.95
CA PHE A 188 -6.56 -5.54 -1.11
C PHE A 188 -5.61 -5.07 -0.01
N VAL A 189 -4.92 -6.03 0.60
CA VAL A 189 -3.91 -5.78 1.65
C VAL A 189 -2.71 -6.67 1.42
N GLY A 190 -1.55 -6.05 1.19
CA GLY A 190 -0.26 -6.73 1.02
C GLY A 190 0.80 -6.21 1.98
N ARG A 191 1.83 -7.02 2.20
CA ARG A 191 3.05 -6.63 2.93
C ARG A 191 4.29 -7.14 2.23
N SER A 192 5.35 -6.35 2.18
CA SER A 192 6.66 -6.77 1.69
C SER A 192 7.79 -6.11 2.47
N ILE A 193 9.03 -6.40 2.05
CA ILE A 193 10.28 -5.90 2.65
C ILE A 193 11.08 -5.21 1.55
N ASP A 194 11.64 -4.04 1.84
CA ASP A 194 12.46 -3.24 0.91
C ASP A 194 13.57 -4.02 0.21
N SER A 195 14.23 -4.92 0.94
CA SER A 195 15.40 -5.69 0.49
C SER A 195 15.06 -6.94 -0.32
N ASP A 196 13.82 -7.47 -0.22
CA ASP A 196 13.37 -8.59 -1.05
C ASP A 196 12.69 -8.07 -2.32
N ARG A 197 13.51 -7.64 -3.29
CA ARG A 197 13.03 -6.99 -4.51
C ARG A 197 12.12 -7.88 -5.35
N ALA A 198 12.38 -9.19 -5.40
CA ALA A 198 11.57 -10.12 -6.16
C ALA A 198 10.17 -10.24 -5.53
N HIS A 199 10.12 -10.43 -4.21
CA HIS A 199 8.85 -10.47 -3.49
C HIS A 199 8.09 -9.13 -3.58
N LEU A 200 8.77 -7.99 -3.36
CA LEU A 200 8.15 -6.67 -3.51
C LEU A 200 7.60 -6.45 -4.93
N THR A 201 8.32 -6.85 -5.98
CA THR A 201 7.82 -6.76 -7.36
C THR A 201 6.55 -7.60 -7.55
N SER A 202 6.49 -8.81 -6.98
CA SER A 202 5.29 -9.65 -7.05
C SER A 202 4.07 -9.02 -6.36
N VAL A 203 4.27 -8.40 -5.18
CA VAL A 203 3.20 -7.71 -4.45
C VAL A 203 2.75 -6.45 -5.19
N LEU A 204 3.67 -5.70 -5.81
CA LEU A 204 3.34 -4.54 -6.64
C LEU A 204 2.53 -4.93 -7.88
N ARG A 205 2.85 -6.08 -8.51
CA ARG A 205 2.08 -6.63 -9.62
C ARG A 205 0.65 -6.97 -9.19
N ALA A 206 0.49 -7.73 -8.11
CA ALA A 206 -0.84 -8.06 -7.59
C ALA A 206 -1.63 -6.79 -7.20
N ALA A 207 -0.98 -5.81 -6.56
CA ALA A 207 -1.62 -4.53 -6.23
C ALA A 207 -2.09 -3.78 -7.48
N ALA A 208 -1.29 -3.79 -8.55
CA ALA A 208 -1.68 -3.20 -9.83
C ALA A 208 -2.82 -3.96 -10.51
N GLU A 209 -2.88 -5.29 -10.39
CA GLU A 209 -3.97 -6.13 -10.92
C GLU A 209 -5.27 -6.01 -10.12
N HIS A 210 -5.23 -5.51 -8.88
CA HIS A 210 -6.44 -5.34 -8.09
C HIS A 210 -7.33 -4.18 -8.60
N PRO A 211 -8.63 -4.36 -8.88
CA PRO A 211 -9.54 -3.28 -9.23
C PRO A 211 -10.11 -2.60 -7.98
N GLY A 212 -9.42 -1.58 -7.47
CA GLY A 212 -9.79 -0.91 -6.22
C GLY A 212 -8.60 -0.37 -5.43
N THR A 213 -8.83 -0.11 -4.14
CA THR A 213 -7.77 0.35 -3.23
C THR A 213 -6.85 -0.81 -2.85
N ALA A 214 -5.59 -0.73 -3.26
CA ALA A 214 -4.55 -1.65 -2.81
C ALA A 214 -3.69 -0.99 -1.73
N PHE A 215 -3.68 -1.53 -0.51
CA PHE A 215 -2.76 -1.10 0.54
C PHE A 215 -1.57 -2.05 0.65
N VAL A 216 -0.36 -1.54 0.48
CA VAL A 216 0.89 -2.31 0.62
C VAL A 216 1.75 -1.69 1.71
N GLU A 217 1.93 -2.42 2.80
CA GLU A 217 2.95 -2.12 3.81
C GLU A 217 4.32 -2.60 3.33
N ILE A 218 5.32 -1.73 3.33
CA ILE A 218 6.69 -2.10 2.99
C ILE A 218 7.57 -1.83 4.19
N PHE A 219 8.13 -2.88 4.79
CA PHE A 219 9.15 -2.74 5.83
C PHE A 219 10.41 -2.12 5.24
N GLN A 220 10.78 -0.96 5.78
CA GLN A 220 11.80 -0.08 5.22
C GLN A 220 12.80 0.29 6.31
N ASN A 221 14.10 0.08 6.09
CA ASN A 221 15.12 0.39 7.11
C ASN A 221 15.53 1.86 7.10
N CYS A 222 15.48 2.52 8.26
CA CYS A 222 15.97 3.89 8.46
C CYS A 222 17.31 3.88 9.19
N ASN A 223 18.40 3.75 8.43
CA ASN A 223 19.74 3.49 8.99
C ASN A 223 20.27 4.56 9.97
N ILE A 224 19.72 5.78 9.95
CA ILE A 224 20.22 6.88 10.78
C ILE A 224 19.47 7.06 12.10
N PHE A 225 18.22 6.58 12.20
CA PHE A 225 17.39 6.79 13.40
C PHE A 225 16.74 5.52 13.93
N ASN A 226 16.55 4.49 13.09
CA ASN A 226 15.97 3.23 13.47
C ASN A 226 16.60 2.07 12.69
N ASP A 227 17.93 1.99 12.77
CA ASP A 227 18.68 0.95 12.07
C ASP A 227 18.35 -0.43 12.62
N GLY A 228 18.28 -1.41 11.74
CA GLY A 228 18.03 -2.80 12.07
C GLY A 228 16.61 -3.14 12.51
N ALA A 229 15.64 -2.23 12.32
CA ALA A 229 14.26 -2.41 12.76
C ALA A 229 13.57 -3.70 12.26
N PHE A 230 14.07 -4.25 11.16
CA PHE A 230 13.54 -5.47 10.53
C PHE A 230 14.64 -6.49 10.18
N ASP A 231 15.81 -6.42 10.84
CA ASP A 231 16.96 -7.30 10.54
C ASP A 231 16.66 -8.81 10.61
N PRO A 232 15.84 -9.31 11.55
CA PRO A 232 15.49 -10.73 11.57
C PRO A 232 14.84 -11.22 10.27
N LEU A 233 14.15 -10.34 9.53
CA LEU A 233 13.51 -10.68 8.26
C LEU A 233 14.46 -10.59 7.06
N LYS A 234 15.67 -10.07 7.26
CA LYS A 234 16.67 -9.83 6.22
C LYS A 234 17.84 -10.80 6.29
N ASP A 235 18.07 -11.40 7.46
CA ASP A 235 19.15 -12.37 7.68
C ASP A 235 18.98 -13.60 6.78
N ARG A 236 19.92 -13.83 5.87
CA ARG A 236 19.81 -14.90 4.86
C ARG A 236 19.79 -16.31 5.44
N THR A 237 20.25 -16.49 6.67
CA THR A 237 20.37 -17.80 7.31
C THR A 237 19.16 -18.15 8.17
N SER A 238 18.43 -17.15 8.67
CA SER A 238 17.34 -17.34 9.62
C SER A 238 16.01 -16.72 9.19
N ARG A 239 15.97 -15.88 8.14
CA ARG A 239 14.73 -15.19 7.71
C ARG A 239 13.60 -16.16 7.39
N ASP A 240 13.89 -17.32 6.79
CA ASP A 240 12.86 -18.28 6.36
C ASP A 240 12.24 -18.99 7.59
N ASP A 241 12.91 -18.97 8.75
CA ASP A 241 12.40 -19.46 10.03
C ASP A 241 11.48 -18.49 10.77
N VAL A 242 11.50 -17.21 10.39
CA VAL A 242 10.72 -16.14 11.03
C VAL A 242 9.79 -15.41 10.06
N THR A 243 9.71 -15.86 8.81
CA THR A 243 8.89 -15.26 7.75
C THR A 243 7.94 -16.28 7.17
N LEU A 244 6.64 -15.97 7.17
CA LEU A 244 5.61 -16.76 6.51
C LEU A 244 5.23 -16.07 5.19
N LYS A 245 5.57 -16.68 4.05
CA LYS A 245 5.19 -16.15 2.73
C LYS A 245 3.79 -16.64 2.38
N LEU A 246 2.85 -15.70 2.29
CA LEU A 246 1.46 -15.97 1.97
C LEU A 246 1.31 -16.19 0.47
N ALA A 247 0.86 -17.39 0.07
CA ALA A 247 0.50 -17.73 -1.30
C ALA A 247 -0.90 -18.34 -1.31
N HIS A 248 -1.81 -17.78 -2.11
CA HIS A 248 -3.21 -18.23 -2.15
C HIS A 248 -3.28 -19.70 -2.59
N GLY A 249 -4.12 -20.49 -1.91
CA GLY A 249 -4.32 -21.92 -2.18
C GLY A 249 -3.23 -22.83 -1.60
N GLU A 250 -2.14 -22.27 -1.07
CA GLU A 250 -1.04 -23.05 -0.50
C GLU A 250 -1.21 -23.23 1.02
N PRO A 251 -0.76 -24.37 1.58
CA PRO A 251 -0.63 -24.54 3.02
C PRO A 251 0.26 -23.45 3.63
N LEU A 252 -0.12 -22.97 4.82
CA LEU A 252 0.65 -21.98 5.58
C LEU A 252 1.86 -22.62 6.28
N VAL A 253 2.80 -23.10 5.47
CA VAL A 253 4.05 -23.74 5.87
C VAL A 253 5.22 -22.77 5.68
N PHE A 254 6.17 -22.80 6.60
CA PHE A 254 7.38 -21.98 6.59
C PHE A 254 8.51 -22.69 7.37
N GLY A 255 9.66 -22.03 7.53
CA GLY A 255 10.86 -22.65 8.08
C GLY A 255 11.90 -22.91 7.00
N THR A 256 13.19 -22.84 7.37
CA THR A 256 14.29 -23.10 6.43
C THR A 256 14.19 -24.49 5.80
N GLU A 257 13.66 -25.46 6.54
CA GLU A 257 13.42 -26.84 6.09
C GLU A 257 11.94 -27.11 5.74
N GLY A 258 11.06 -26.09 5.81
CA GLY A 258 9.61 -26.27 5.66
C GLY A 258 8.99 -27.07 6.81
N ASP A 259 9.55 -26.95 8.02
CA ASP A 259 9.25 -27.76 9.19
C ASP A 259 8.17 -27.15 10.11
N LYS A 260 7.75 -25.91 9.86
CA LYS A 260 6.75 -25.17 10.66
C LYS A 260 5.51 -24.85 9.83
N ALA A 261 4.37 -24.76 10.49
CA ALA A 261 3.10 -24.40 9.87
C ALA A 261 2.19 -23.61 10.80
N ILE A 262 1.16 -22.99 10.24
CA ILE A 262 0.10 -22.31 10.99
C ILE A 262 -1.14 -23.18 11.06
N ARG A 263 -1.69 -23.32 12.27
CA ARG A 263 -2.97 -23.97 12.54
C ARG A 263 -3.88 -23.04 13.32
N ARG A 264 -5.20 -23.26 13.21
CA ARG A 264 -6.19 -22.66 14.10
C ARG A 264 -6.34 -23.50 15.37
N ALA A 265 -6.03 -22.92 16.52
CA ALA A 265 -6.22 -23.54 17.83
C ALA A 265 -7.73 -23.67 18.18
N PRO A 266 -8.11 -24.52 19.15
CA PRO A 266 -9.51 -24.71 19.55
C PRO A 266 -10.22 -23.45 20.05
N ASP A 267 -9.47 -22.46 20.57
CA ASP A 267 -10.01 -21.16 21.00
C ASP A 267 -10.18 -20.16 19.85
N GLY A 268 -9.83 -20.55 18.62
CA GLY A 268 -9.92 -19.76 17.41
C GLY A 268 -8.67 -18.94 17.08
N SER A 269 -7.67 -18.90 17.98
CA SER A 269 -6.39 -18.22 17.72
C SER A 269 -5.54 -18.97 16.69
N LEU A 270 -4.51 -18.31 16.15
CA LEU A 270 -3.53 -18.95 15.27
C LEU A 270 -2.27 -19.28 16.05
N GLU A 271 -1.73 -20.47 15.83
CA GLU A 271 -0.53 -20.97 16.50
C GLU A 271 0.46 -21.58 15.49
N VAL A 272 1.74 -21.59 15.85
CA VAL A 272 2.81 -22.25 15.10
C VAL A 272 2.90 -23.70 15.57
N VAL A 273 2.85 -24.65 14.62
CA VAL A 273 2.93 -26.10 14.85
C VAL A 273 3.94 -26.73 13.89
N PRO A 274 4.41 -27.97 14.12
CA PRO A 274 5.19 -28.70 13.13
C PRO A 274 4.40 -28.92 11.82
N ALA A 275 5.04 -28.84 10.66
CA ALA A 275 4.36 -28.89 9.35
C ALA A 275 3.57 -30.18 9.08
N GLY A 276 3.92 -31.30 9.72
CA GLY A 276 3.17 -32.56 9.64
C GLY A 276 1.97 -32.66 10.58
N SER A 277 1.61 -31.60 11.30
CA SER A 277 0.47 -31.59 12.21
C SER A 277 -0.85 -31.70 11.45
N PRO A 278 -1.91 -32.30 12.03
CA PRO A 278 -3.24 -32.24 11.42
C PRO A 278 -3.74 -30.79 11.39
N ASP A 279 -4.64 -30.53 10.44
CA ASP A 279 -5.38 -29.26 10.30
C ASP A 279 -4.52 -28.01 10.04
N VAL A 280 -3.38 -28.16 9.35
CA VAL A 280 -2.64 -27.02 8.81
C VAL A 280 -3.56 -26.18 7.93
N LEU A 281 -3.58 -24.88 8.18
CA LEU A 281 -4.41 -23.95 7.43
C LEU A 281 -3.88 -23.74 6.02
N VAL A 282 -4.79 -23.63 5.06
CA VAL A 282 -4.50 -23.18 3.69
C VAL A 282 -4.83 -21.70 3.58
N HIS A 283 -3.96 -20.92 2.96
CA HIS A 283 -4.16 -19.49 2.79
C HIS A 283 -5.23 -19.20 1.73
N ASP A 284 -6.21 -18.39 2.07
CA ASP A 284 -7.22 -17.91 1.13
C ASP A 284 -7.25 -16.38 1.10
N ALA A 285 -6.43 -15.79 0.23
CA ALA A 285 -6.46 -14.35 -0.03
C ALA A 285 -7.79 -13.85 -0.61
N TRP A 286 -8.61 -14.73 -1.20
CA TRP A 286 -9.84 -14.38 -1.94
C TRP A 286 -11.10 -14.60 -1.10
N ALA A 287 -10.95 -15.01 0.16
CA ALA A 287 -12.05 -15.20 1.08
C ALA A 287 -12.84 -13.89 1.27
N ALA A 288 -14.15 -13.92 0.99
CA ALA A 288 -15.02 -12.76 1.18
C ALA A 288 -15.00 -12.26 2.64
N ASP A 289 -15.01 -13.19 3.60
CA ASP A 289 -14.87 -12.89 5.03
C ASP A 289 -13.40 -12.61 5.40
N PRO A 290 -13.06 -11.43 5.97
CA PRO A 290 -11.68 -11.07 6.27
C PRO A 290 -11.11 -11.76 7.51
N SER A 291 -11.82 -12.66 8.19
CA SER A 291 -11.40 -13.24 9.46
C SER A 291 -10.06 -13.97 9.40
N GLN A 292 -9.77 -14.73 8.34
CA GLN A 292 -8.47 -15.39 8.18
C GLN A 292 -7.36 -14.36 7.97
N ALA A 293 -7.56 -13.41 7.05
CA ALA A 293 -6.61 -12.33 6.80
C ALA A 293 -6.31 -11.52 8.07
N PHE A 294 -7.33 -11.22 8.88
CA PHE A 294 -7.19 -10.49 10.13
C PHE A 294 -6.43 -11.31 11.17
N ALA A 295 -6.74 -12.60 11.30
CA ALA A 295 -6.02 -13.48 12.22
C ALA A 295 -4.54 -13.62 11.83
N LEU A 296 -4.24 -13.77 10.53
CA LEU A 296 -2.87 -13.80 10.00
C LEU A 296 -2.13 -12.50 10.29
N SER A 297 -2.80 -11.35 10.17
CA SER A 297 -2.15 -10.07 10.44
C SER A 297 -1.72 -9.90 11.90
N ARG A 298 -2.33 -10.65 12.83
CA ARG A 298 -1.98 -10.66 14.27
C ARG A 298 -0.74 -11.51 14.59
N LEU A 299 -0.28 -12.34 13.66
CA LEU A 299 1.00 -13.03 13.80
C LEU A 299 2.13 -11.99 13.64
N THR A 300 2.92 -11.80 14.69
CA THR A 300 4.08 -10.91 14.69
C THR A 300 5.31 -11.65 15.20
N GLY A 301 6.50 -11.24 14.74
CA GLY A 301 7.77 -11.76 15.23
C GLY A 301 7.86 -11.74 16.75
N ASP A 302 7.40 -10.67 17.40
CA ASP A 302 7.49 -10.51 18.87
C ASP A 302 6.56 -11.46 19.65
N SER A 303 5.41 -11.83 19.07
CA SER A 303 4.38 -12.61 19.78
C SER A 303 4.33 -14.08 19.40
N HIS A 304 4.63 -14.40 18.14
CA HIS A 304 4.52 -15.75 17.58
C HIS A 304 5.83 -16.23 16.94
N GLY A 305 6.90 -15.42 16.95
CA GLY A 305 8.17 -15.76 16.30
C GLY A 305 8.11 -15.77 14.77
N VAL A 306 6.98 -15.34 14.17
CA VAL A 306 6.77 -15.36 12.72
C VAL A 306 6.08 -14.08 12.25
N THR A 307 6.53 -13.55 11.11
CA THR A 307 5.95 -12.38 10.47
C THR A 307 5.45 -12.75 9.07
N PRO A 308 4.13 -12.70 8.82
CA PRO A 308 3.61 -12.96 7.48
C PRO A 308 3.91 -11.81 6.53
N ILE A 309 4.28 -12.15 5.29
CA ILE A 309 4.45 -11.25 4.15
C ILE A 309 3.73 -11.82 2.93
N GLY A 310 3.42 -11.00 1.94
CA GLY A 310 2.65 -11.38 0.76
C GLY A 310 1.26 -10.75 0.76
N ILE A 311 0.31 -11.37 0.07
CA ILE A 311 -1.06 -10.87 -0.06
C ILE A 311 -1.94 -11.48 1.03
N PHE A 312 -2.44 -10.65 1.95
CA PHE A 312 -3.36 -11.09 3.00
C PHE A 312 -4.78 -11.22 2.47
N ARG A 313 -5.17 -10.28 1.61
CA ARG A 313 -6.52 -10.15 1.05
C ARG A 313 -6.44 -9.55 -0.33
N ASP A 314 -7.26 -10.07 -1.24
CA ASP A 314 -7.49 -9.56 -2.59
C ASP A 314 -8.89 -10.03 -3.03
N VAL A 315 -9.90 -9.17 -2.86
CA VAL A 315 -11.30 -9.49 -3.17
C VAL A 315 -11.90 -8.45 -4.09
N ASP A 316 -12.70 -8.88 -5.05
CA ASP A 316 -13.38 -7.95 -5.94
C ASP A 316 -14.57 -7.27 -5.24
N ALA A 317 -14.69 -5.96 -5.44
CA ALA A 317 -15.81 -5.15 -4.97
C ALA A 317 -16.00 -3.91 -5.86
N PRO A 318 -17.20 -3.30 -5.88
CA PRO A 318 -17.41 -2.03 -6.58
C PRO A 318 -16.48 -0.93 -6.06
N THR A 319 -15.94 -0.11 -6.96
CA THR A 319 -15.16 1.07 -6.54
C THR A 319 -16.04 2.31 -6.42
N TYR A 320 -15.61 3.24 -5.57
CA TYR A 320 -16.31 4.52 -5.40
C TYR A 320 -16.34 5.35 -6.69
N ASP A 321 -15.23 5.40 -7.42
CA ASP A 321 -15.12 6.12 -8.69
C ASP A 321 -16.02 5.54 -9.78
N GLU A 322 -16.14 4.22 -9.92
CA GLU A 322 -17.10 3.59 -10.85
C GLU A 322 -18.54 4.02 -10.52
N ALA A 323 -18.94 3.90 -9.25
CA ALA A 323 -20.29 4.25 -8.81
C ALA A 323 -20.59 5.75 -8.96
N LEU A 324 -19.63 6.61 -8.63
CA LEU A 324 -19.76 8.05 -8.77
C LEU A 324 -19.90 8.46 -10.24
N ASN A 325 -19.05 7.93 -11.13
CA ASN A 325 -19.09 8.27 -12.55
C ASN A 325 -20.37 7.76 -13.22
N ALA A 326 -20.88 6.59 -12.81
CA ALA A 326 -22.18 6.10 -13.25
C ALA A 326 -23.32 7.04 -12.82
N GLN A 327 -23.30 7.52 -11.56
CA GLN A 327 -24.28 8.47 -11.07
C GLN A 327 -24.25 9.81 -11.82
N ILE A 328 -23.04 10.32 -12.12
CA ILE A 328 -22.87 11.55 -12.90
C ILE A 328 -23.40 11.38 -14.33
N ALA A 329 -23.10 10.24 -14.99
CA ALA A 329 -23.58 9.96 -16.35
C ALA A 329 -25.11 9.88 -16.42
N ASP A 330 -25.74 9.24 -15.43
CA ASP A 330 -27.20 9.18 -15.31
C ASP A 330 -27.81 10.57 -15.06
N ALA A 331 -27.21 11.38 -14.18
CA ALA A 331 -27.65 12.76 -13.94
C ALA A 331 -27.58 13.60 -15.23
N LYS A 332 -26.49 13.50 -16.00
CA LYS A 332 -26.33 14.20 -17.29
C LYS A 332 -27.36 13.74 -18.33
N THR A 333 -27.67 12.45 -18.36
CA THR A 333 -28.70 11.90 -19.26
C THR A 333 -30.07 12.49 -18.95
N ARG A 334 -30.39 12.68 -17.66
CA ARG A 334 -31.71 13.17 -17.20
C ARG A 334 -31.85 14.69 -17.21
N GLN A 335 -30.77 15.42 -16.93
CA GLN A 335 -30.82 16.87 -16.67
C GLN A 335 -30.00 17.71 -17.66
N GLY A 336 -29.28 17.06 -18.58
CA GLY A 336 -28.30 17.71 -19.45
C GLY A 336 -26.96 17.93 -18.74
N ASP A 337 -25.99 18.47 -19.46
CA ASP A 337 -24.74 18.91 -18.85
C ASP A 337 -24.98 20.08 -17.90
N GLY A 338 -24.43 19.98 -16.68
CA GLY A 338 -24.49 21.08 -15.72
C GLY A 338 -23.56 22.23 -16.11
N ASP A 339 -23.98 23.46 -15.79
CA ASP A 339 -23.15 24.66 -15.92
C ASP A 339 -22.68 25.12 -14.52
N LEU A 340 -21.37 25.17 -14.33
CA LEU A 340 -20.77 25.55 -13.04
C LEU A 340 -21.15 26.99 -12.65
N MET A 341 -21.18 27.91 -13.62
CA MET A 341 -21.49 29.31 -13.33
C MET A 341 -22.95 29.47 -12.88
N SER A 342 -23.88 28.75 -13.51
CA SER A 342 -25.28 28.69 -13.07
C SER A 342 -25.45 28.10 -11.67
N LEU A 343 -24.62 27.10 -11.31
CA LEU A 343 -24.64 26.52 -9.95
C LEU A 343 -24.09 27.51 -8.90
N VAL A 344 -22.97 28.16 -9.19
CA VAL A 344 -22.35 29.15 -8.28
C VAL A 344 -23.20 30.41 -8.15
N ALA A 345 -23.83 30.85 -9.25
CA ALA A 345 -24.77 31.97 -9.28
C ALA A 345 -26.21 31.58 -8.85
N GLY A 346 -26.38 30.38 -8.26
CA GLY A 346 -27.68 29.84 -7.85
C GLY A 346 -28.44 30.72 -6.86
N GLY A 347 -29.71 30.40 -6.65
CA GLY A 347 -30.68 31.27 -5.97
C GLY A 347 -30.47 31.51 -4.47
N GLU A 348 -29.56 30.80 -3.82
CA GLU A 348 -29.26 30.95 -2.38
C GLU A 348 -27.94 31.68 -2.17
N THR A 349 -27.94 33.00 -2.38
CA THR A 349 -26.81 33.86 -2.01
C THR A 349 -27.17 34.71 -0.78
N TRP A 350 -26.17 35.02 0.04
CA TRP A 350 -26.30 35.93 1.18
C TRP A 350 -25.31 37.08 1.00
N THR A 351 -25.79 38.31 1.06
CA THR A 351 -24.93 39.50 1.05
C THR A 351 -24.47 39.79 2.47
N ILE A 352 -23.16 39.87 2.69
CA ILE A 352 -22.59 40.31 3.97
C ILE A 352 -22.42 41.84 3.88
N GLU A 353 -23.15 42.58 4.73
CA GLU A 353 -23.01 44.03 4.90
C GLU A 353 -21.84 44.42 5.81
#